data_AF-A0A7C2BBP5-F1
#
_entry.id   AF-A0A7C2BBP5-F1
#
_cell.length_a   1.000
_cell.length_b   1.000
_cell.length_c   1.000
_cell.angle_alpha   90.00
_cell.angle_beta   90.00
_cell.angle_gamma   90.00
#
_symmetry.space_group_name_H-M   'P 1'
#
loop_
_entity.id
_entity.type
_entity.pdbx_description
1 polymer ?
#
loop_
_entity_poly.entity_id
_entity_poly.type
_entity_poly.pdbx_seq_one_letter_code
_entity_poly.pdbx_strand_id
1 'polypeptide(L)'
;MNHFVRSLVLFVLTLGVGSCALLARGPEFSSDEIDRSNATRAIELARADIEGGDPIRGVERLAAVRGSAHLTPEQLHDAEVLLDSTVRELLGLDETGQRIAEPKLDAGDLKHLFKLEIGTNLRASAGLLSAQALFRSGHPVKAYKRIRAVDKKLPDHAARPLGGSILAEIGLSLIHTPGNYYLIFSYAKRGVVALEYLVVNYPLAPECAEAYVELSKYYEEEKDYDYAIERLEDLLLYHPTSPYTVAAEAHLPYLRLQRLRRDDYDRSQILLAVREIDQWLLRHPGHELEPTVKKLRARAQRRLARSDLILSRYYRKVNSPLGARLHAERSLAEAESAGAEEEAEEARALLAELPPREDGAAPGPAPTTQEPVGPVLEHGAHSGGGGR
;
A
#
# COMPACT_ATOMS: atom_id res chain seq x y z
N MET A 1 -34.12 3.80 35.84
CA MET A 1 -33.03 4.27 34.96
C MET A 1 -32.98 5.81 34.80
N ASN A 2 -33.44 6.61 35.78
CA ASN A 2 -33.56 8.08 35.63
C ASN A 2 -32.96 8.93 36.78
N HIS A 3 -32.28 8.34 37.77
CA HIS A 3 -31.62 9.11 38.85
C HIS A 3 -30.09 9.17 38.74
N PHE A 4 -29.47 8.29 37.96
CA PHE A 4 -28.01 8.24 37.82
C PHE A 4 -27.44 9.32 36.88
N VAL A 5 -28.25 9.84 35.95
CA VAL A 5 -27.84 10.86 34.96
C VAL A 5 -27.86 12.28 35.55
N ARG A 6 -28.63 12.52 36.61
CA ARG A 6 -28.74 13.88 37.22
C ARG A 6 -27.60 14.24 38.17
N SER A 7 -26.96 13.27 38.83
CA SER A 7 -25.85 13.56 39.74
C SER A 7 -24.50 13.81 39.03
N LEU A 8 -24.35 13.44 37.75
CA LEU A 8 -23.11 13.67 37.00
C LEU A 8 -23.00 15.10 36.43
N VAL A 9 -24.12 15.83 36.32
CA VAL A 9 -24.15 17.18 35.72
C VAL A 9 -23.80 18.28 36.73
N LEU A 10 -23.96 18.05 38.04
CA LEU A 10 -23.68 19.09 39.05
C LEU A 10 -22.24 19.10 39.59
N PHE A 11 -21.42 18.07 39.33
CA PHE A 11 -20.03 18.02 39.83
C PHE A 11 -19.00 18.68 38.89
N VAL A 12 -19.43 19.15 37.71
CA VAL A 12 -18.54 19.74 36.69
C VAL A 12 -18.40 21.27 36.83
N LEU A 13 -19.14 21.91 37.74
CA LEU A 13 -19.24 23.38 37.80
C LEU A 13 -18.39 24.08 38.87
N THR A 14 -17.60 23.38 39.69
CA THR A 14 -16.90 23.98 40.85
C THR A 14 -15.36 23.94 40.81
N LEU A 15 -14.72 23.54 39.71
CA LEU A 15 -13.24 23.50 39.57
C LEU A 15 -12.66 24.53 38.57
N GLY A 16 -13.36 25.64 38.32
CA GLY A 16 -13.08 26.54 37.18
C GLY A 16 -12.51 27.92 37.48
N VAL A 17 -11.68 28.15 38.51
CA VAL A 17 -11.15 29.52 38.80
C VAL A 17 -9.61 29.59 38.99
N GLY A 18 -8.87 28.50 38.82
CA GLY A 18 -7.44 28.47 39.19
C GLY A 18 -6.44 28.21 38.07
N SER A 19 -6.51 28.83 36.88
CA SER A 19 -5.43 28.73 35.86
C SER A 19 -5.53 29.71 34.67
N CYS A 20 -5.96 30.95 34.85
CA CYS A 20 -5.96 31.93 33.74
C CYS A 20 -4.66 32.73 33.57
N ALA A 21 -3.64 32.54 34.43
CA ALA A 21 -2.41 33.33 34.39
C ALA A 21 -1.31 32.80 33.44
N LEU A 22 -1.50 31.65 32.79
CA LEU A 22 -0.50 31.04 31.88
C LEU A 22 -0.77 31.28 30.38
N LEU A 23 -1.87 31.95 30.00
CA LEU A 23 -2.32 32.02 28.60
C LEU A 23 -1.91 33.27 27.83
N ALA A 24 -1.05 34.13 28.38
CA ALA A 24 -0.62 35.37 27.73
C ALA A 24 0.91 35.48 27.58
N ARG A 25 1.61 34.36 27.33
CA ARG A 25 3.01 34.40 26.87
C ARG A 25 3.03 34.32 25.35
N GLY A 26 2.83 35.47 24.71
CA GLY A 26 3.21 35.62 23.31
C GLY A 26 4.73 35.45 23.15
N PRO A 27 5.22 35.07 21.96
CA PRO A 27 6.64 35.07 21.67
C PRO A 27 7.18 36.49 21.92
N GLU A 28 8.16 36.58 22.81
CA GLU A 28 8.73 37.86 23.27
C GLU A 28 9.54 38.57 22.17
N PHE A 29 9.76 37.90 21.03
CA PHE A 29 10.42 38.46 19.86
C PHE A 29 9.71 37.97 18.60
N SER A 30 9.31 38.90 17.73
CA SER A 30 9.05 38.58 16.33
C SER A 30 10.39 38.30 15.61
N SER A 31 10.40 37.46 14.58
CA SER A 31 11.60 37.28 13.73
C SER A 31 12.11 38.60 13.16
N ASP A 32 11.21 39.57 12.96
CA ASP A 32 11.52 40.90 12.43
C ASP A 32 12.22 41.82 13.44
N GLU A 33 12.24 41.45 14.73
CA GLU A 33 12.86 42.23 15.79
C GLU A 33 14.29 41.76 16.12
N ILE A 34 14.74 40.64 15.55
CA ILE A 34 16.08 40.10 15.78
C ILE A 34 17.04 40.69 14.73
N ASP A 35 18.01 41.47 15.20
CA ASP A 35 19.07 42.07 14.39
C ASP A 35 20.46 41.68 14.90
N ARG A 36 21.51 42.17 14.23
CA ARG A 36 22.90 41.87 14.61
C ARG A 36 23.23 42.26 16.06
N SER A 37 22.62 43.33 16.56
CA SER A 37 22.92 43.91 17.87
C SER A 37 22.31 43.11 19.03
N ASN A 38 21.21 42.39 18.78
CA ASN A 38 20.52 41.59 19.81
C ASN A 38 20.59 40.07 19.59
N ALA A 39 21.10 39.59 18.45
CA ALA A 39 21.21 38.16 18.13
C ALA A 39 21.95 37.33 19.20
N THR A 40 23.08 37.82 19.71
CA THR A 40 23.83 37.13 20.77
C THR A 40 22.97 36.94 22.03
N ARG A 41 22.25 38.00 22.45
CA ARG A 41 21.33 37.92 23.58
C ARG A 41 20.19 36.94 23.31
N ALA A 42 19.67 36.88 22.09
CA ALA A 42 18.62 35.93 21.73
C ALA A 42 19.10 34.47 21.80
N ILE A 43 20.35 34.20 21.38
CA ILE A 43 20.99 32.87 21.51
C ILE A 43 21.19 32.51 22.99
N GLU A 44 21.66 33.45 23.82
CA GLU A 44 21.81 33.24 25.28
C GLU A 44 20.47 32.96 25.96
N LEU A 45 19.41 33.70 25.60
CA LEU A 45 18.06 33.44 26.10
C LEU A 45 17.55 32.06 25.69
N ALA A 46 17.85 31.61 24.46
CA ALA A 46 17.50 30.27 24.02
C ALA A 46 18.23 29.18 24.83
N ARG A 47 19.53 29.36 25.12
CA ARG A 47 20.27 28.45 26.03
C ARG A 47 19.63 28.41 27.41
N ALA A 48 19.30 29.57 27.96
CA ALA A 48 18.65 29.66 29.27
C ALA A 48 17.27 28.98 29.30
N ASP A 49 16.47 29.09 28.23
CA ASP A 49 15.19 28.37 28.10
C ASP A 49 15.44 26.84 28.04
N ILE A 50 16.44 26.36 27.27
CA ILE A 50 16.81 24.94 27.18
C ILE A 50 17.27 24.38 28.53
N GLU A 51 18.22 25.06 29.18
CA GLU A 51 18.75 24.68 30.50
C GLU A 51 17.69 24.78 31.61
N GLY A 52 16.75 25.71 31.46
CA GLY A 52 15.61 25.91 32.34
C GLY A 52 14.47 24.90 32.18
N GLY A 53 14.59 23.95 31.26
CA GLY A 53 13.59 22.90 31.03
C GLY A 53 12.44 23.29 30.09
N ASP A 54 12.59 24.37 29.32
CA ASP A 54 11.69 24.76 28.22
C ASP A 54 12.42 24.73 26.86
N PRO A 55 12.84 23.54 26.40
CA PRO A 55 13.65 23.41 25.20
C PRO A 55 12.87 23.74 23.92
N ILE A 56 11.52 23.65 23.91
CA ILE A 56 10.71 24.04 22.75
C ILE A 56 10.80 25.54 22.51
N ARG A 57 10.64 26.34 23.57
CA ARG A 57 10.80 27.79 23.49
C ARG A 57 12.22 28.18 23.05
N GLY A 58 13.23 27.49 23.56
CA GLY A 58 14.61 27.68 23.11
C GLY A 58 14.78 27.42 21.60
N VAL A 59 14.20 26.33 21.09
CA VAL A 59 14.20 25.99 19.66
C VAL A 59 13.44 27.03 18.83
N GLU A 60 12.28 27.53 19.28
CA GLU A 60 11.55 28.61 18.60
C GLU A 60 12.40 29.88 18.47
N ARG A 61 13.09 30.29 19.54
CA ARG A 61 14.00 31.44 19.53
C ARG A 61 15.16 31.22 18.56
N LEU A 62 15.78 30.05 18.57
CA LEU A 62 16.90 29.74 17.66
C LEU A 62 16.45 29.70 16.19
N ALA A 63 15.26 29.17 15.91
CA ALA A 63 14.67 29.20 14.57
C ALA A 63 14.40 30.65 14.11
N ALA A 64 13.93 31.52 15.00
CA ALA A 64 13.75 32.95 14.71
C ALA A 64 15.08 33.66 14.46
N VAL A 65 16.12 33.38 15.26
CA VAL A 65 17.49 33.91 15.04
C VAL A 65 17.99 33.51 13.66
N ARG A 66 17.89 32.23 13.30
CA ARG A 66 18.32 31.70 11.99
C ARG A 66 17.62 32.40 10.80
N GLY A 67 16.36 32.80 10.96
CA GLY A 67 15.60 33.51 9.93
C GLY A 67 15.97 34.99 9.74
N SER A 68 16.79 35.57 10.61
CA SER A 68 17.14 36.99 10.56
C SER A 68 18.22 37.32 9.51
N ALA A 69 18.07 38.47 8.82
CA ALA A 69 18.85 38.81 7.62
C ALA A 69 20.29 39.34 7.88
N HIS A 70 20.69 39.53 9.14
CA HIS A 70 21.88 40.35 9.47
C HIS A 70 22.88 39.72 10.45
N LEU A 71 22.82 38.41 10.66
CA LEU A 71 23.76 37.69 11.53
C LEU A 71 25.20 37.75 11.02
N THR A 72 26.16 37.71 11.94
CA THR A 72 27.55 37.37 11.59
C THR A 72 27.64 35.86 11.30
N PRO A 73 28.64 35.40 10.52
CA PRO A 73 28.84 33.97 10.27
C PRO A 73 29.00 33.14 11.56
N GLU A 74 29.65 33.70 12.58
CA GLU A 74 29.84 33.07 13.89
C GLU A 74 28.51 32.92 14.65
N GLN A 75 27.70 33.98 14.71
CA GLN A 75 26.38 33.93 15.35
C GLN A 75 25.45 32.92 14.66
N LEU A 76 25.47 32.87 13.32
CA LEU A 76 24.69 31.90 12.56
C LEU A 76 25.14 30.48 12.87
N HIS A 77 26.45 30.24 12.86
CA HIS A 77 27.01 28.92 13.18
C HIS A 77 26.63 28.45 14.59
N ASP A 78 26.79 29.31 15.60
CA ASP A 78 26.45 29.00 16.99
C ASP A 78 24.95 28.68 17.16
N ALA A 79 24.09 29.47 16.51
CA ALA A 79 22.65 29.24 16.53
C ALA A 79 22.28 27.92 15.84
N GLU A 80 22.89 27.60 14.70
CA GLU A 80 22.61 26.36 13.96
C GLU A 80 23.10 25.12 14.69
N VAL A 81 24.29 25.14 15.28
CA VAL A 81 24.82 24.01 16.07
C VAL A 81 23.95 23.76 17.29
N LEU A 82 23.57 24.81 18.02
CA LEU A 82 22.70 24.67 19.19
C LEU A 82 21.29 24.19 18.81
N LEU A 83 20.73 24.73 17.72
CA LEU A 83 19.42 24.32 17.21
C LEU A 83 19.41 22.84 16.78
N ASP A 84 20.39 22.41 15.99
CA ASP A 84 20.46 21.04 15.47
C ASP A 84 20.63 20.03 16.60
N SER A 85 21.58 20.27 17.52
CA SER A 85 21.83 19.40 18.67
C SER A 85 20.62 19.31 19.61
N THR A 86 19.99 20.44 19.94
CA THR A 86 18.80 20.47 20.82
C THR A 86 17.64 19.71 20.19
N VAL A 87 17.35 19.96 18.91
CA VAL A 87 16.25 19.25 18.22
C VAL A 87 16.54 17.76 18.13
N ARG A 88 17.76 17.33 17.82
CA ARG A 88 18.11 15.90 17.81
C ARG A 88 17.88 15.25 19.16
N GLU A 89 18.30 15.90 20.24
CA GLU A 89 18.07 15.40 21.58
C GLU A 89 16.57 15.23 21.88
N LEU A 90 15.76 16.25 21.55
CA LEU A 90 14.30 16.21 21.72
C LEU A 90 13.63 15.09 20.93
N LEU A 91 14.13 14.84 19.72
CA LEU A 91 13.65 13.78 18.84
C LEU A 91 14.23 12.39 19.17
N GLY A 92 15.18 12.31 20.11
CA GLY A 92 15.87 11.07 20.47
C GLY A 92 16.75 10.51 19.34
N LEU A 93 17.41 11.39 18.58
CA LEU A 93 18.28 11.06 17.45
C LEU A 93 19.76 11.24 17.80
N ASP A 94 20.63 10.43 17.19
CA ASP A 94 22.08 10.64 17.24
C ASP A 94 22.57 11.63 16.15
N GLU A 95 23.90 11.78 16.05
CA GLU A 95 24.55 12.64 15.05
C GLU A 95 24.29 12.20 13.61
N THR A 96 24.04 10.91 13.37
CA THR A 96 23.69 10.37 12.05
C THR A 96 22.22 10.56 11.70
N GLY A 97 21.39 10.94 12.68
CA GLY A 97 19.95 11.05 12.55
C GLY A 97 19.22 9.73 12.78
N GLN A 98 19.93 8.70 13.25
CA GLN A 98 19.34 7.44 13.66
C GLN A 98 18.72 7.58 15.05
N ARG A 99 17.57 6.95 15.25
CA ARG A 99 16.86 6.99 16.53
C ARG A 99 17.56 6.12 17.57
N ILE A 100 17.88 6.73 18.71
CA ILE A 100 18.52 6.10 19.88
C ILE A 100 17.62 6.10 21.13
N ALA A 101 16.59 6.94 21.14
CA ALA A 101 15.65 7.03 22.26
C ALA A 101 14.22 7.34 21.77
N GLU A 102 13.27 7.17 22.67
CA GLU A 102 11.91 7.67 22.47
C GLU A 102 11.91 9.21 22.56
N PRO A 103 11.15 9.92 21.69
CA PRO A 103 11.06 11.37 21.77
C PRO A 103 10.54 11.81 23.14
N LYS A 104 11.12 12.89 23.69
CA LYS A 104 10.68 13.49 24.97
C LYS A 104 9.40 14.32 24.83
N LEU A 105 8.85 14.40 23.62
CA LEU A 105 7.82 15.32 23.19
C LEU A 105 6.52 14.60 22.85
N ASP A 106 5.40 15.27 23.06
CA ASP A 106 4.10 14.78 22.63
C ASP A 106 3.84 15.02 21.13
N ALA A 107 2.72 14.51 20.62
CA ALA A 107 2.35 14.66 19.22
C ALA A 107 2.15 16.12 18.77
N GLY A 108 1.73 17.00 19.69
CA GLY A 108 1.50 18.42 19.50
C GLY A 108 2.80 19.20 19.34
N ASP A 109 3.75 18.95 20.24
CA ASP A 109 5.08 19.56 20.21
C ASP A 109 5.87 19.12 18.97
N LEU A 110 5.83 17.82 18.64
CA LEU A 110 6.45 17.29 17.42
C LEU A 110 5.82 17.90 16.15
N LYS A 111 4.49 18.12 16.16
CA LYS A 111 3.79 18.83 15.08
C LYS A 111 4.26 20.28 14.99
N HIS A 112 4.52 20.92 16.12
CA HIS A 112 5.00 22.29 16.17
C HIS A 112 6.40 22.37 15.55
N LEU A 113 7.34 21.50 15.97
CA LEU A 113 8.70 21.42 15.40
C LEU A 113 8.70 21.23 13.88
N PHE A 114 7.81 20.38 13.33
CA PHE A 114 7.66 20.21 11.88
C PHE A 114 7.30 21.51 11.13
N LYS A 115 6.58 22.42 11.78
CA LYS A 115 6.18 23.70 11.18
C LYS A 115 7.32 24.70 11.15
N LEU A 116 8.21 24.68 12.13
CA LEU A 116 9.36 25.57 12.22
C LEU A 116 10.30 25.46 11.01
N GLU A 117 11.09 26.50 10.78
CA GLU A 117 12.10 26.57 9.73
C GLU A 117 13.45 26.00 10.21
N ILE A 118 13.43 24.73 10.62
CA ILE A 118 14.64 23.97 10.97
C ILE A 118 15.13 23.15 9.76
N GLY A 119 16.24 22.42 9.89
CA GLY A 119 16.77 21.59 8.80
C GLY A 119 15.74 20.59 8.24
N THR A 120 15.71 20.38 6.92
CA THR A 120 14.71 19.53 6.23
C THR A 120 14.58 18.14 6.85
N ASN A 121 15.70 17.49 7.19
CA ASN A 121 15.69 16.16 7.79
C ASN A 121 15.08 16.18 9.19
N LEU A 122 15.44 17.15 10.04
CA LEU A 122 14.86 17.30 11.37
C LEU A 122 13.36 17.61 11.31
N ARG A 123 12.92 18.44 10.37
CA ARG A 123 11.48 18.70 10.12
C ARG A 123 10.76 17.41 9.77
N ALA A 124 11.27 16.65 8.81
CA ALA A 124 10.68 15.40 8.38
C ALA A 124 10.59 14.41 9.55
N SER A 125 11.69 14.21 10.29
CA SER A 125 11.72 13.35 11.48
C SER A 125 10.71 13.77 12.53
N ALA A 126 10.61 15.07 12.87
CA ALA A 126 9.60 15.57 13.81
C ALA A 126 8.17 15.30 13.32
N GLY A 127 7.90 15.50 12.02
CA GLY A 127 6.60 15.21 11.43
C GLY A 127 6.23 13.73 11.46
N LEU A 128 7.18 12.83 11.19
CA LEU A 128 6.99 11.39 11.24
C LEU A 128 6.84 10.87 12.68
N LEU A 129 7.65 11.36 13.62
CA LEU A 129 7.53 11.02 15.04
C LEU A 129 6.20 11.55 15.62
N SER A 130 5.70 12.71 15.16
CA SER A 130 4.34 13.19 15.47
C SER A 130 3.28 12.20 14.98
N ALA A 131 3.46 11.60 13.79
CA ALA A 131 2.56 10.58 13.28
C ALA A 131 2.58 9.33 14.16
N GLN A 132 3.76 8.85 14.56
CA GLN A 132 3.89 7.69 15.43
C GLN A 132 3.27 7.92 16.81
N ALA A 133 3.48 9.09 17.41
CA ALA A 133 2.84 9.47 18.67
C ALA A 133 1.30 9.46 18.54
N LEU A 134 0.76 10.03 17.45
CA LEU A 134 -0.69 9.97 17.16
C LEU A 134 -1.20 8.52 17.04
N PHE A 135 -0.44 7.65 16.38
CA PHE A 135 -0.80 6.24 16.23
C PHE A 135 -0.89 5.54 17.59
N ARG A 136 0.16 5.67 18.42
CA ARG A 136 0.21 5.12 19.78
C ARG A 136 -0.89 5.65 20.69
N SER A 137 -1.36 6.88 20.48
CA SER A 137 -2.51 7.46 21.20
C SER A 137 -3.88 7.01 20.65
N GLY A 138 -3.94 6.01 19.78
CA GLY A 138 -5.21 5.49 19.23
C GLY A 138 -5.82 6.38 18.14
N HIS A 139 -4.99 7.12 17.38
CA HIS A 139 -5.45 7.98 16.28
C HIS A 139 -4.82 7.61 14.92
N PRO A 140 -4.98 6.36 14.44
CA PRO A 140 -4.30 5.86 13.24
C PRO A 140 -4.62 6.66 11.97
N VAL A 141 -5.87 7.09 11.79
CA VAL A 141 -6.26 7.89 10.61
C VAL A 141 -5.58 9.27 10.62
N LYS A 142 -5.39 9.88 11.80
CA LYS A 142 -4.67 11.16 11.91
C LYS A 142 -3.17 10.96 11.69
N ALA A 143 -2.62 9.85 12.17
CA ALA A 143 -1.23 9.47 11.94
C ALA A 143 -0.93 9.30 10.45
N TYR A 144 -1.75 8.54 9.71
CA TYR A 144 -1.62 8.41 8.25
C TYR A 144 -1.64 9.78 7.55
N LYS A 145 -2.62 10.63 7.87
CA LYS A 145 -2.71 11.98 7.29
C LYS A 145 -1.47 12.84 7.60
N ARG A 146 -0.84 12.61 8.75
CA ARG A 146 0.40 13.31 9.12
C ARG A 146 1.54 12.90 8.21
N ILE A 147 1.75 11.62 7.95
CA ILE A 147 2.81 11.13 7.05
C ILE A 147 2.64 11.76 5.67
N ARG A 148 1.43 11.72 5.11
CA ARG A 148 1.13 12.38 3.82
C ARG A 148 1.42 13.88 3.80
N ALA A 149 1.21 14.57 4.92
CA ALA A 149 1.53 15.99 5.02
C ALA A 149 3.05 16.24 5.05
N VAL A 150 3.84 15.31 5.61
CA VAL A 150 5.29 15.36 5.57
C VAL A 150 5.78 15.14 4.14
N ASP A 151 5.40 14.04 3.49
CA ASP A 151 5.82 13.75 2.11
C ASP A 151 5.42 14.85 1.12
N LYS A 152 4.20 15.38 1.25
CA LYS A 152 3.73 16.46 0.39
C LYS A 152 4.57 17.72 0.54
N LYS A 153 5.02 18.03 1.76
CA LYS A 153 5.77 19.25 2.06
C LYS A 153 7.27 19.08 1.78
N LEU A 154 7.79 17.86 1.97
CA LEU A 154 9.22 17.52 1.94
C LEU A 154 9.45 16.21 1.16
N PRO A 155 9.14 16.13 -0.14
CA PRO A 155 9.11 14.86 -0.88
C PRO A 155 10.44 14.08 -0.87
N ASP A 156 11.57 14.79 -0.85
CA ASP A 156 12.92 14.20 -0.95
C ASP A 156 13.64 14.09 0.41
N HIS A 157 12.90 14.07 1.52
CA HIS A 157 13.53 14.02 2.85
C HIS A 157 14.29 12.71 3.10
N ALA A 158 15.40 12.74 3.85
CA ALA A 158 16.17 11.52 4.14
C ALA A 158 15.44 10.52 5.06
N ALA A 159 14.43 10.98 5.82
CA ALA A 159 13.68 10.16 6.77
C ALA A 159 12.62 9.22 6.13
N ARG A 160 12.68 8.97 4.80
CA ARG A 160 11.72 8.11 4.09
C ARG A 160 11.67 6.66 4.62
N PRO A 161 12.78 6.01 5.00
CA PRO A 161 12.73 4.68 5.60
C PRO A 161 11.87 4.63 6.87
N LEU A 162 12.02 5.61 7.77
CA LEU A 162 11.19 5.73 8.97
C LEU A 162 9.71 5.95 8.61
N GLY A 163 9.44 6.78 7.59
CA GLY A 163 8.08 7.02 7.09
C GLY A 163 7.41 5.75 6.58
N GLY A 164 8.12 4.93 5.81
CA GLY A 164 7.67 3.62 5.33
C GLY A 164 7.29 2.68 6.48
N SER A 165 8.18 2.50 7.46
CA SER A 165 7.92 1.61 8.60
C SER A 165 6.71 2.04 9.43
N ILE A 166 6.58 3.33 9.77
CA ILE A 166 5.41 3.84 10.54
C ILE A 166 4.12 3.68 9.72
N LEU A 167 4.18 3.95 8.41
CA LEU A 167 3.02 3.84 7.53
C LEU A 167 2.55 2.38 7.39
N ALA A 168 3.48 1.42 7.30
CA ALA A 168 3.17 0.00 7.31
C ALA A 168 2.46 -0.41 8.60
N GLU A 169 3.00 -0.02 9.76
CA GLU A 169 2.41 -0.29 11.07
C GLU A 169 0.96 0.25 11.15
N ILE A 170 0.73 1.49 10.69
CA ILE A 170 -0.59 2.11 10.64
C ILE A 170 -1.52 1.36 9.68
N GLY A 171 -1.06 1.05 8.47
CA GLY A 171 -1.85 0.42 7.43
C GLY A 171 -2.30 -1.00 7.80
N LEU A 172 -1.36 -1.82 8.30
CA LEU A 172 -1.62 -3.18 8.76
C LEU A 172 -2.54 -3.19 9.99
N SER A 173 -2.34 -2.27 10.93
CA SER A 173 -3.26 -2.13 12.06
C SER A 173 -4.68 -1.76 11.60
N LEU A 174 -4.81 -0.80 10.69
CA LEU A 174 -6.11 -0.34 10.18
C LEU A 174 -6.83 -1.42 9.37
N ILE A 175 -6.13 -2.18 8.53
CA ILE A 175 -6.77 -3.17 7.64
C ILE A 175 -7.40 -4.32 8.43
N HIS A 176 -6.78 -4.72 9.55
CA HIS A 176 -7.26 -5.76 10.44
C HIS A 176 -8.19 -5.27 11.56
N THR A 177 -8.31 -3.95 11.77
CA THR A 177 -9.19 -3.43 12.82
C THR A 177 -10.66 -3.59 12.40
N PRO A 178 -11.47 -4.40 13.12
CA PRO A 178 -12.87 -4.57 12.79
C PRO A 178 -13.67 -3.29 13.11
N GLY A 179 -14.80 -3.14 12.42
CA GLY A 179 -15.78 -2.09 12.71
C GLY A 179 -15.57 -0.78 11.95
N ASN A 180 -16.27 0.25 12.42
CA ASN A 180 -16.35 1.54 11.76
C ASN A 180 -15.85 2.67 12.67
N TYR A 181 -15.18 3.65 12.09
CA TYR A 181 -14.94 4.95 12.71
C TYR A 181 -16.05 5.93 12.28
N TYR A 182 -16.48 6.81 13.19
CA TYR A 182 -17.65 7.69 13.00
C TYR A 182 -18.89 6.97 12.43
N LEU A 183 -19.25 5.81 13.02
CA LEU A 183 -20.46 5.00 12.75
C LEU A 183 -20.53 4.29 11.38
N ILE A 184 -20.09 4.93 10.28
CA ILE A 184 -20.32 4.45 8.91
C ILE A 184 -19.05 4.15 8.09
N PHE A 185 -17.87 4.55 8.55
CA PHE A 185 -16.65 4.38 7.76
C PHE A 185 -15.80 3.21 8.26
N SER A 186 -15.62 2.18 7.44
CA SER A 186 -14.79 1.03 7.78
C SER A 186 -13.33 1.42 8.00
N TYR A 187 -12.71 0.89 9.07
CA TYR A 187 -11.27 0.98 9.28
C TYR A 187 -10.48 0.25 8.19
N ALA A 188 -10.98 -0.91 7.74
CA ALA A 188 -10.33 -1.71 6.70
C ALA A 188 -10.07 -0.91 5.42
N LYS A 189 -11.09 -0.16 4.94
CA LYS A 189 -10.95 0.72 3.78
C LYS A 189 -9.90 1.82 3.96
N ARG A 190 -9.67 2.29 5.20
CA ARG A 190 -8.59 3.24 5.49
C ARG A 190 -7.23 2.55 5.55
N GLY A 191 -7.18 1.31 6.02
CA GLY A 191 -6.00 0.45 5.94
C GLY A 191 -5.54 0.26 4.50
N VAL A 192 -6.46 -0.11 3.61
CA VAL A 192 -6.19 -0.22 2.16
C VAL A 192 -5.61 1.08 1.60
N VAL A 193 -6.23 2.23 1.87
CA VAL A 193 -5.71 3.53 1.41
C VAL A 193 -4.32 3.87 1.98
N ALA A 194 -4.00 3.42 3.19
CA ALA A 194 -2.68 3.63 3.78
C ALA A 194 -1.63 2.68 3.18
N LEU A 195 -1.96 1.40 2.99
CA LEU A 195 -1.09 0.40 2.38
C LEU A 195 -0.87 0.66 0.89
N GLU A 196 -1.89 1.08 0.14
CA GLU A 196 -1.75 1.55 -1.25
C GLU A 196 -0.77 2.73 -1.34
N TYR A 197 -0.90 3.68 -0.43
CA TYR A 197 0.05 4.80 -0.37
C TYR A 197 1.46 4.31 -0.01
N LEU A 198 1.60 3.29 0.85
CA LEU A 198 2.88 2.68 1.20
C LEU A 198 3.55 2.07 -0.02
N VAL A 199 2.88 1.14 -0.71
CA VAL A 199 3.48 0.40 -1.83
C VAL A 199 3.81 1.29 -3.02
N VAL A 200 3.04 2.35 -3.25
CA VAL A 200 3.32 3.33 -4.32
C VAL A 200 4.51 4.25 -3.99
N ASN A 201 4.62 4.71 -2.74
CA ASN A 201 5.63 5.72 -2.37
C ASN A 201 6.90 5.13 -1.76
N TYR A 202 6.84 3.92 -1.23
CA TYR A 202 7.95 3.24 -0.55
C TYR A 202 8.06 1.77 -0.98
N PRO A 203 8.05 1.45 -2.29
CA PRO A 203 7.94 0.07 -2.80
C PRO A 203 9.06 -0.87 -2.33
N LEU A 204 10.17 -0.34 -1.83
CA LEU A 204 11.32 -1.13 -1.36
C LEU A 204 11.40 -1.23 0.17
N ALA A 205 10.45 -0.66 0.91
CA ALA A 205 10.42 -0.81 2.36
C ALA A 205 10.22 -2.30 2.73
N PRO A 206 10.99 -2.87 3.68
CA PRO A 206 10.89 -4.30 4.01
C PRO A 206 9.48 -4.78 4.36
N GLU A 207 8.70 -3.90 4.98
CA GLU A 207 7.32 -4.15 5.41
C GLU A 207 6.32 -4.19 4.24
N CYS A 208 6.70 -3.73 3.04
CA CYS A 208 5.83 -3.77 1.87
C CYS A 208 5.47 -5.19 1.45
N ALA A 209 6.34 -6.18 1.72
CA ALA A 209 6.03 -7.57 1.38
C ALA A 209 4.74 -8.05 2.08
N GLU A 210 4.57 -7.75 3.37
CA GLU A 210 3.32 -8.06 4.08
C GLU A 210 2.16 -7.21 3.55
N ALA A 211 2.40 -5.92 3.27
CA ALA A 211 1.39 -5.03 2.73
C ALA A 211 0.79 -5.50 1.40
N TYR A 212 1.62 -5.97 0.45
CA TYR A 212 1.15 -6.50 -0.83
C TYR A 212 0.27 -7.74 -0.64
N VAL A 213 0.61 -8.63 0.30
CA VAL A 213 -0.20 -9.81 0.64
C VAL A 213 -1.56 -9.38 1.19
N GLU A 214 -1.59 -8.46 2.15
CA GLU A 214 -2.84 -8.00 2.76
C GLU A 214 -3.72 -7.22 1.78
N LEU A 215 -3.13 -6.41 0.90
CA LEU A 215 -3.85 -5.76 -0.19
C LEU A 215 -4.43 -6.80 -1.16
N SER A 216 -3.66 -7.82 -1.55
CA SER A 216 -4.15 -8.88 -2.44
C SER A 216 -5.35 -9.63 -1.84
N LYS A 217 -5.28 -10.00 -0.55
CA LYS A 217 -6.41 -10.62 0.17
C LYS A 217 -7.65 -9.72 0.17
N TYR A 218 -7.48 -8.45 0.51
CA TYR A 218 -8.59 -7.48 0.52
C TYR A 218 -9.25 -7.39 -0.86
N TYR A 219 -8.46 -7.26 -1.93
CA TYR A 219 -8.99 -7.18 -3.29
C TYR A 219 -9.63 -8.50 -3.75
N GLU A 220 -9.09 -9.65 -3.34
CA GLU A 220 -9.74 -10.95 -3.60
C GLU A 220 -11.12 -11.05 -2.94
N GLU A 221 -11.25 -10.61 -1.68
CA GLU A 221 -12.52 -10.60 -0.94
C GLU A 221 -13.57 -9.71 -1.62
N GLU A 222 -13.15 -8.56 -2.16
CA GLU A 222 -13.99 -7.65 -2.94
C GLU A 222 -14.21 -8.13 -4.39
N LYS A 223 -13.63 -9.28 -4.77
CA LYS A 223 -13.64 -9.89 -6.12
C LYS A 223 -13.01 -9.00 -7.19
N ASP A 224 -12.12 -8.10 -6.79
CA ASP A 224 -11.32 -7.26 -7.67
C ASP A 224 -10.01 -7.96 -8.01
N TYR A 225 -10.13 -9.04 -8.80
CA TYR A 225 -9.02 -9.94 -9.07
C TYR A 225 -7.87 -9.29 -9.83
N ASP A 226 -8.14 -8.23 -10.62
CA ASP A 226 -7.08 -7.52 -11.36
C ASP A 226 -6.12 -6.82 -10.39
N TYR A 227 -6.63 -6.06 -9.43
CA TYR A 227 -5.78 -5.46 -8.39
C TYR A 227 -5.13 -6.54 -7.51
N ALA A 228 -5.85 -7.61 -7.15
CA ALA A 228 -5.27 -8.68 -6.34
C ALA A 228 -4.07 -9.37 -7.02
N ILE A 229 -4.14 -9.56 -8.34
CA ILE A 229 -3.05 -10.09 -9.19
C ILE A 229 -1.88 -9.09 -9.21
N GLU A 230 -2.15 -7.82 -9.53
CA GLU A 230 -1.13 -6.77 -9.61
C GLU A 230 -0.32 -6.68 -8.31
N ARG A 231 -0.98 -6.73 -7.14
CA ARG A 231 -0.28 -6.67 -5.85
C ARG A 231 0.66 -7.86 -5.61
N LEU A 232 0.29 -9.07 -6.02
CA LEU A 232 1.18 -10.23 -5.89
C LEU A 232 2.31 -10.19 -6.92
N GLU A 233 2.05 -9.71 -8.13
CA GLU A 233 3.11 -9.50 -9.13
C GLU A 233 4.15 -8.48 -8.63
N ASP A 234 3.70 -7.37 -8.03
CA ASP A 234 4.57 -6.38 -7.40
C ASP A 234 5.37 -6.96 -6.24
N LEU A 235 4.77 -7.81 -5.40
CA LEU A 235 5.49 -8.52 -4.34
C LEU A 235 6.63 -9.38 -4.89
N LEU A 236 6.36 -10.14 -5.94
CA LEU A 236 7.36 -11.02 -6.57
C LEU A 236 8.46 -10.20 -7.27
N LEU A 237 8.13 -9.02 -7.78
CA LEU A 237 9.08 -8.10 -8.43
C LEU A 237 9.97 -7.37 -7.42
N TYR A 238 9.39 -6.71 -6.41
CA TYR A 238 10.11 -5.84 -5.48
C TYR A 238 10.68 -6.59 -4.26
N HIS A 239 10.09 -7.72 -3.87
CA HIS A 239 10.50 -8.49 -2.70
C HIS A 239 10.65 -10.00 -2.98
N PRO A 240 11.47 -10.40 -3.98
CA PRO A 240 11.58 -11.80 -4.39
C PRO A 240 12.09 -12.73 -3.27
N THR A 241 12.82 -12.21 -2.28
CA THR A 241 13.35 -12.98 -1.15
C THR A 241 12.46 -12.94 0.10
N SER A 242 11.25 -12.38 0.02
CA SER A 242 10.34 -12.32 1.16
C SER A 242 9.88 -13.72 1.60
N PRO A 243 9.52 -13.92 2.89
CA PRO A 243 8.92 -15.19 3.33
C PRO A 243 7.55 -15.46 2.68
N TYR A 244 6.94 -14.45 2.05
CA TYR A 244 5.63 -14.55 1.40
C TYR A 244 5.71 -14.99 -0.07
N THR A 245 6.91 -14.95 -0.69
CA THR A 245 7.10 -15.24 -2.12
C THR A 245 6.53 -16.60 -2.52
N VAL A 246 6.89 -17.67 -1.81
CA VAL A 246 6.46 -19.03 -2.18
C VAL A 246 4.94 -19.18 -2.16
N ALA A 247 4.28 -18.59 -1.17
CA ALA A 247 2.82 -18.59 -1.07
C ALA A 247 2.17 -17.71 -2.15
N ALA A 248 2.74 -16.55 -2.46
CA ALA A 248 2.26 -15.67 -3.51
C ALA A 248 2.35 -16.32 -4.91
N GLU A 249 3.48 -16.99 -5.22
CA GLU A 249 3.64 -17.75 -6.46
C GLU A 249 2.62 -18.89 -6.59
N ALA A 250 2.24 -19.53 -5.48
CA ALA A 250 1.22 -20.57 -5.46
C ALA A 250 -0.19 -19.99 -5.68
N HIS A 251 -0.46 -18.78 -5.17
CA HIS A 251 -1.79 -18.15 -5.18
C HIS A 251 -2.09 -17.36 -6.46
N LEU A 252 -1.08 -16.78 -7.10
CA LEU A 252 -1.23 -15.96 -8.30
C LEU A 252 -1.99 -16.69 -9.45
N PRO A 253 -1.68 -17.96 -9.78
CA PRO A 253 -2.42 -18.68 -10.83
C PRO A 253 -3.89 -18.90 -10.45
N TYR A 254 -4.19 -19.06 -9.16
CA TYR A 254 -5.56 -19.18 -8.68
C TYR A 254 -6.34 -17.89 -8.92
N LEU A 255 -5.77 -16.72 -8.60
CA LEU A 255 -6.41 -15.43 -8.87
C LEU A 255 -6.66 -15.21 -10.37
N ARG A 256 -5.69 -15.56 -11.22
CA ARG A 256 -5.88 -15.50 -12.69
C ARG A 256 -7.05 -16.34 -13.16
N LEU A 257 -7.23 -17.54 -12.59
CA LEU A 257 -8.39 -18.38 -12.89
C LEU A 257 -9.68 -17.75 -12.36
N GLN A 258 -9.71 -17.20 -11.15
CA GLN A 258 -10.92 -16.57 -10.60
C GLN A 258 -11.38 -15.34 -11.40
N ARG A 259 -10.44 -14.58 -11.96
CA ARG A 259 -10.73 -13.46 -12.86
C ARG A 259 -11.56 -13.87 -14.08
N LEU A 260 -11.40 -15.10 -14.57
CA LEU A 260 -12.11 -15.62 -15.74
C LEU A 260 -13.54 -16.05 -15.37
N ARG A 261 -14.53 -15.23 -15.74
CA ARG A 261 -15.96 -15.51 -15.50
C ARG A 261 -16.48 -16.79 -16.17
N ARG A 262 -15.91 -17.16 -17.32
CA ARG A 262 -16.26 -18.37 -18.07
C ARG A 262 -15.00 -19.05 -18.59
N ASP A 263 -15.12 -20.35 -18.85
CA ASP A 263 -13.99 -21.18 -19.29
C ASP A 263 -13.56 -20.85 -20.73
N ASP A 264 -14.46 -20.33 -21.56
CA ASP A 264 -14.23 -20.02 -22.97
C ASP A 264 -13.73 -18.59 -23.26
N TYR A 265 -13.51 -17.76 -22.24
CA TYR A 265 -13.20 -16.34 -22.44
C TYR A 265 -11.76 -16.09 -22.92
N ASP A 266 -10.78 -16.64 -22.22
CA ASP A 266 -9.38 -16.40 -22.53
C ASP A 266 -8.52 -17.63 -22.20
N ARG A 267 -8.36 -18.49 -23.22
CA ARG A 267 -7.52 -19.68 -23.12
C ARG A 267 -6.06 -19.34 -22.80
N SER A 268 -5.57 -18.17 -23.24
CA SER A 268 -4.18 -17.77 -23.00
C SER A 268 -3.90 -17.56 -21.51
N GLN A 269 -4.89 -17.04 -20.77
CA GLN A 269 -4.80 -16.83 -19.33
C GLN A 269 -4.83 -18.14 -18.54
N ILE A 270 -5.63 -19.12 -18.99
CA ILE A 270 -5.62 -20.46 -18.38
C ILE A 270 -4.27 -21.16 -18.64
N LEU A 271 -3.72 -21.05 -19.86
CA LEU A 271 -2.40 -21.58 -20.19
C LEU A 271 -1.29 -20.93 -19.36
N LEU A 272 -1.35 -19.61 -19.17
CA LEU A 272 -0.43 -18.87 -18.29
C LEU A 272 -0.49 -19.43 -16.87
N ALA A 273 -1.69 -19.59 -16.31
CA ALA A 273 -1.87 -20.16 -14.98
C ALA A 273 -1.32 -21.59 -14.87
N VAL A 274 -1.56 -22.47 -15.86
CA VAL A 274 -0.99 -23.83 -15.89
C VAL A 274 0.54 -23.79 -15.87
N ARG A 275 1.15 -22.93 -16.69
CA ARG A 275 2.61 -22.78 -16.74
C ARG A 275 3.18 -22.30 -15.40
N GLU A 276 2.57 -21.30 -14.77
CA GLU A 276 3.00 -20.80 -13.46
C GLU A 276 2.88 -21.90 -12.38
N ILE A 277 1.79 -22.67 -12.39
CA ILE A 277 1.58 -23.84 -11.51
C ILE A 277 2.67 -24.90 -11.72
N ASP A 278 2.96 -25.26 -12.97
CA ASP A 278 3.99 -26.26 -13.29
C ASP A 278 5.38 -25.80 -12.86
N GLN A 279 5.71 -24.52 -13.07
CA GLN A 279 6.95 -23.91 -12.60
C GLN A 279 7.04 -23.89 -11.07
N TRP A 280 5.93 -23.64 -10.38
CA TRP A 280 5.89 -23.70 -8.92
C TRP A 280 6.16 -25.13 -8.42
N LEU A 281 5.47 -26.13 -8.98
CA LEU A 281 5.64 -27.54 -8.60
C LEU A 281 7.05 -28.06 -8.88
N LEU A 282 7.71 -27.54 -9.92
CA LEU A 282 9.10 -27.86 -10.24
C LEU A 282 10.08 -27.23 -9.23
N ARG A 283 9.84 -25.99 -8.82
CA ARG A 283 10.76 -25.24 -7.93
C ARG A 283 10.61 -25.62 -6.46
N HIS A 284 9.42 -26.02 -6.03
CA HIS A 284 9.09 -26.25 -4.61
C HIS A 284 8.58 -27.68 -4.33
N PRO A 285 9.31 -28.74 -4.73
CA PRO A 285 8.90 -30.11 -4.46
C PRO A 285 8.89 -30.39 -2.94
N GLY A 286 7.84 -31.03 -2.44
CA GLY A 286 7.64 -31.38 -1.03
C GLY A 286 7.12 -30.24 -0.16
N HIS A 287 6.87 -29.05 -0.71
CA HIS A 287 6.37 -27.91 0.07
C HIS A 287 4.95 -28.17 0.59
N GLU A 288 4.59 -27.58 1.74
CA GLU A 288 3.28 -27.80 2.40
C GLU A 288 2.08 -27.43 1.52
N LEU A 289 2.26 -26.49 0.58
CA LEU A 289 1.24 -26.06 -0.39
C LEU A 289 1.12 -26.96 -1.62
N GLU A 290 2.04 -27.91 -1.84
CA GLU A 290 2.06 -28.76 -3.03
C GLU A 290 0.74 -29.49 -3.30
N PRO A 291 0.05 -30.08 -2.30
CA PRO A 291 -1.25 -30.71 -2.54
C PRO A 291 -2.31 -29.72 -3.04
N THR A 292 -2.29 -28.48 -2.54
CA THR A 292 -3.20 -27.41 -2.97
C THR A 292 -2.90 -26.99 -4.41
N VAL A 293 -1.61 -26.82 -4.75
CA VAL A 293 -1.17 -26.43 -6.10
C VAL A 293 -1.46 -27.53 -7.12
N LYS A 294 -1.31 -28.82 -6.77
CA LYS A 294 -1.72 -29.94 -7.63
C LYS A 294 -3.22 -29.97 -7.90
N LYS A 295 -4.05 -29.70 -6.89
CA LYS A 295 -5.50 -29.57 -7.08
C LYS A 295 -5.84 -28.40 -8.00
N LEU A 296 -5.13 -27.27 -7.84
CA LEU A 296 -5.29 -26.12 -8.72
C LEU A 296 -4.91 -26.43 -10.17
N ARG A 297 -3.83 -27.20 -10.38
CA ARG A 297 -3.43 -27.71 -11.70
C ARG A 297 -4.55 -28.49 -12.37
N ALA A 298 -5.09 -29.50 -11.67
CA ALA A 298 -6.18 -30.33 -12.19
C ALA A 298 -7.42 -29.47 -12.53
N ARG A 299 -7.74 -28.48 -11.69
CA ARG A 299 -8.81 -27.50 -11.99
C ARG A 299 -8.51 -26.70 -13.26
N ALA A 300 -7.29 -26.18 -13.41
CA ALA A 300 -6.90 -25.39 -14.58
C ALA A 300 -6.99 -26.22 -15.88
N GLN A 301 -6.47 -27.44 -15.87
CA GLN A 301 -6.52 -28.35 -17.03
C GLN A 301 -7.95 -28.74 -17.39
N ARG A 302 -8.82 -29.01 -16.39
CA ARG A 302 -10.25 -29.25 -16.65
C ARG A 302 -10.92 -28.06 -17.33
N ARG A 303 -10.58 -26.83 -16.93
CA ARG A 303 -11.09 -25.62 -17.61
C ARG A 303 -10.58 -25.51 -19.05
N LEU A 304 -9.35 -25.93 -19.35
CA LEU A 304 -8.85 -26.01 -20.72
C LEU A 304 -9.67 -26.98 -21.57
N ALA A 305 -9.91 -28.19 -21.06
CA ALA A 305 -10.78 -29.15 -21.74
C ALA A 305 -12.17 -28.57 -22.02
N ARG A 306 -12.81 -27.99 -21.00
CA ARG A 306 -14.14 -27.36 -21.13
C ARG A 306 -14.16 -26.20 -22.12
N SER A 307 -13.15 -25.33 -22.10
CA SER A 307 -12.99 -24.25 -23.08
C SER A 307 -13.01 -24.81 -24.50
N ASP A 308 -12.29 -25.90 -24.73
CA ASP A 308 -12.18 -26.54 -26.03
C ASP A 308 -13.46 -27.29 -26.44
N LEU A 309 -14.19 -27.91 -25.50
CA LEU A 309 -15.53 -28.44 -25.75
C LEU A 309 -16.51 -27.35 -26.21
N ILE A 310 -16.51 -26.19 -25.54
CA ILE A 310 -17.39 -25.07 -25.90
C ILE A 310 -17.10 -24.60 -27.33
N LEU A 311 -15.83 -24.42 -27.68
CA LEU A 311 -15.41 -24.02 -29.02
C LEU A 311 -15.73 -25.10 -30.06
N SER A 312 -15.53 -26.37 -29.75
CA SER A 312 -15.90 -27.48 -30.63
C SER A 312 -17.39 -27.47 -30.96
N ARG A 313 -18.26 -27.36 -29.93
CA ARG A 313 -19.71 -27.27 -30.11
C ARG A 313 -20.11 -26.04 -30.93
N TYR A 314 -19.44 -24.90 -30.74
CA TYR A 314 -19.64 -23.70 -31.54
C TYR A 314 -19.29 -23.93 -33.02
N TYR A 315 -18.10 -24.47 -33.31
CA TYR A 315 -17.68 -24.74 -34.69
C TYR A 315 -18.56 -25.77 -35.39
N ARG A 316 -19.06 -26.77 -34.65
CA ARG A 316 -20.07 -27.72 -35.15
C ARG A 316 -21.34 -26.98 -35.56
N LYS A 317 -21.83 -26.06 -34.73
CA LYS A 317 -23.05 -25.27 -35.00
C LYS A 317 -22.92 -24.39 -36.25
N VAL A 318 -21.73 -23.86 -36.54
CA VAL A 318 -21.47 -23.07 -37.76
C VAL A 318 -21.01 -23.93 -38.94
N ASN A 319 -21.22 -25.25 -38.90
CA ASN A 319 -20.87 -26.21 -39.95
C ASN A 319 -19.40 -26.17 -40.38
N SER A 320 -18.49 -25.96 -39.42
CA SER A 320 -17.04 -26.08 -39.61
C SER A 320 -16.53 -27.39 -38.98
N PRO A 321 -16.59 -28.52 -39.71
CA PRO A 321 -16.23 -29.83 -39.15
C PRO A 321 -14.75 -29.91 -38.75
N LEU A 322 -13.85 -29.26 -39.51
CA LEU A 322 -12.42 -29.21 -39.20
C LEU A 322 -12.18 -28.48 -37.86
N GLY A 323 -12.77 -27.30 -37.68
CA GLY A 323 -12.64 -26.53 -36.43
C GLY A 323 -13.22 -27.31 -35.24
N ALA A 324 -14.40 -27.90 -35.41
CA ALA A 324 -15.03 -28.72 -34.37
C ALA A 324 -14.14 -29.88 -33.94
N ARG A 325 -13.55 -30.60 -34.91
CA ARG A 325 -12.65 -31.74 -34.67
C ARG A 325 -11.38 -31.30 -33.95
N LEU A 326 -10.69 -30.27 -34.44
CA LEU A 326 -9.46 -29.76 -33.83
C LEU A 326 -9.65 -29.40 -32.35
N HIS A 327 -10.75 -28.73 -32.03
CA HIS A 327 -11.07 -28.38 -30.65
C HIS A 327 -11.47 -29.59 -29.80
N ALA A 328 -12.22 -30.55 -30.34
CA ALA A 328 -12.57 -31.76 -29.59
C ALA A 328 -11.33 -32.66 -29.33
N GLU A 329 -10.42 -32.79 -30.30
CA GLU A 329 -9.15 -33.51 -30.12
C GLU A 329 -8.28 -32.85 -29.04
N ARG A 330 -8.17 -31.51 -29.07
CA ARG A 330 -7.44 -30.77 -28.04
C ARG A 330 -8.10 -30.92 -26.68
N SER A 331 -9.43 -30.84 -26.59
CA SER A 331 -10.16 -31.10 -25.34
C SER A 331 -9.87 -32.48 -24.79
N LEU A 332 -9.89 -33.52 -25.64
CA LEU A 332 -9.63 -34.89 -25.23
C LEU A 332 -8.22 -35.02 -24.63
N ALA A 333 -7.21 -34.47 -25.30
CA ALA A 333 -5.83 -34.50 -24.82
C ALA A 333 -5.67 -33.80 -23.46
N GLU A 334 -6.29 -32.62 -23.29
CA GLU A 334 -6.26 -31.87 -22.02
C GLU A 334 -7.01 -32.62 -20.90
N ALA A 335 -8.15 -33.23 -21.22
CA ALA A 335 -8.96 -34.01 -20.28
C ALA A 335 -8.23 -35.27 -19.80
N GLU A 336 -7.63 -36.03 -20.72
CA GLU A 336 -6.84 -37.23 -20.40
C GLU A 336 -5.62 -36.87 -19.55
N SER A 337 -4.91 -35.78 -19.87
CA SER A 337 -3.79 -35.28 -19.07
C SER A 337 -4.22 -34.89 -17.65
N ALA A 338 -5.45 -34.42 -17.48
CA ALA A 338 -6.02 -34.02 -16.20
C ALA A 338 -6.67 -35.16 -15.41
N GLY A 339 -6.85 -36.35 -16.00
CA GLY A 339 -7.70 -37.42 -15.45
C GLY A 339 -9.17 -36.99 -15.32
N ALA A 340 -9.66 -36.16 -16.25
CA ALA A 340 -10.99 -35.61 -16.27
C ALA A 340 -11.92 -36.45 -17.16
N GLU A 341 -12.34 -37.61 -16.66
CA GLU A 341 -13.03 -38.64 -17.45
C GLU A 341 -14.34 -38.14 -18.09
N GLU A 342 -15.13 -37.33 -17.38
CA GLU A 342 -16.40 -36.77 -17.90
C GLU A 342 -16.14 -35.91 -19.15
N GLU A 343 -15.18 -35.00 -19.09
CA GLU A 343 -14.80 -34.17 -20.23
C GLU A 343 -14.16 -34.99 -21.37
N ALA A 344 -13.41 -36.05 -21.04
CA ALA A 344 -12.82 -36.95 -22.04
C ALA A 344 -13.89 -37.77 -22.78
N GLU A 345 -14.87 -38.32 -22.07
CA GLU A 345 -16.01 -39.01 -22.66
C GLU A 345 -16.82 -38.09 -23.57
N GLU A 346 -17.08 -36.85 -23.13
CA GLU A 346 -17.79 -35.88 -23.96
C GLU A 346 -16.98 -35.53 -25.23
N ALA A 347 -15.68 -35.31 -25.11
CA ALA A 347 -14.82 -35.04 -26.27
C ALA A 347 -14.84 -36.21 -27.28
N ARG A 348 -14.79 -37.46 -26.79
CA ARG A 348 -14.90 -38.66 -27.64
C ARG A 348 -16.26 -38.75 -28.32
N ALA A 349 -17.36 -38.45 -27.61
CA ALA A 349 -18.70 -38.43 -28.19
C ALA A 349 -18.82 -37.39 -29.31
N LEU A 350 -18.32 -36.16 -29.10
CA LEU A 350 -18.28 -35.13 -30.14
C LEU A 350 -17.47 -35.58 -31.36
N LEU A 351 -16.31 -36.22 -31.15
CA LEU A 351 -15.46 -36.72 -32.25
C LEU A 351 -16.14 -37.81 -33.09
N ALA A 352 -16.96 -38.65 -32.46
CA ALA A 352 -17.69 -39.72 -33.12
C ALA A 352 -18.84 -39.20 -34.01
N GLU A 353 -19.41 -38.04 -33.67
CA GLU A 353 -20.47 -37.40 -34.47
C GLU A 353 -19.93 -36.61 -35.67
N LEU A 354 -18.64 -36.24 -35.66
CA LEU A 354 -18.04 -35.43 -36.71
C LEU A 354 -17.61 -36.29 -37.91
N PRO A 355 -17.73 -35.78 -39.15
CA PRO A 355 -17.32 -36.51 -40.34
C PRO A 355 -15.83 -36.89 -40.26
N PRO A 356 -15.41 -38.03 -40.85
CA PRO A 356 -14.02 -38.45 -40.88
C PRO A 356 -13.12 -37.34 -41.40
N ARG A 357 -11.88 -37.30 -40.92
CA ARG A 357 -10.87 -36.41 -41.49
C ARG A 357 -10.67 -36.82 -42.95
N GLU A 358 -10.91 -35.90 -43.89
CA GLU A 358 -10.52 -36.13 -45.27
C GLU A 358 -8.99 -36.08 -45.32
N ASP A 359 -8.37 -37.25 -45.26
CA ASP A 359 -6.93 -37.43 -45.35
C ASP A 359 -6.44 -36.96 -46.73
N GLY A 360 -6.08 -35.69 -46.84
CA GLY A 360 -5.59 -35.09 -48.09
C GLY A 360 -5.83 -33.59 -48.24
N ALA A 361 -6.75 -32.99 -47.48
CA ALA A 361 -6.86 -31.54 -47.42
C ALA A 361 -5.71 -31.00 -46.55
N ALA A 362 -4.68 -30.46 -47.20
CA ALA A 362 -3.69 -29.63 -46.51
C ALA A 362 -4.45 -28.64 -45.62
N PRO A 363 -4.03 -28.42 -44.35
CA PRO A 363 -4.73 -27.49 -43.47
C PRO A 363 -4.88 -26.19 -44.24
N GLY A 364 -6.12 -25.85 -44.59
CA GLY A 364 -6.43 -24.54 -45.13
C GLY A 364 -5.81 -23.51 -44.18
N PRO A 365 -5.28 -22.39 -44.70
CA PRO A 365 -4.60 -21.40 -43.87
C PRO A 365 -5.44 -21.20 -42.61
N ALA A 366 -4.83 -21.46 -41.45
CA ALA A 366 -5.52 -21.39 -40.16
C ALA A 366 -6.38 -20.13 -40.23
N PRO A 367 -7.71 -20.22 -40.01
CA PRO A 367 -8.59 -19.07 -40.15
C PRO A 367 -7.89 -17.98 -39.38
N THR A 368 -7.41 -16.97 -40.11
CA THR A 368 -6.62 -15.90 -39.51
C THR A 368 -7.50 -15.49 -38.37
N THR A 369 -7.04 -15.70 -37.13
CA THR A 369 -7.76 -15.22 -35.96
C THR A 369 -7.94 -13.76 -36.30
N GLN A 370 -9.12 -13.41 -36.81
CA GLN A 370 -9.56 -12.05 -36.89
C GLN A 370 -9.33 -11.64 -35.46
N GLU A 371 -8.37 -10.73 -35.27
CA GLU A 371 -8.08 -10.18 -33.96
C GLU A 371 -9.44 -10.02 -33.32
N PRO A 372 -9.66 -10.66 -32.15
CA PRO A 372 -10.97 -10.63 -31.52
C PRO A 372 -11.37 -9.18 -31.60
N VAL A 373 -12.46 -8.87 -32.34
CA VAL A 373 -12.94 -7.50 -32.48
C VAL A 373 -13.10 -7.08 -31.04
N GLY A 374 -12.13 -6.30 -30.56
CA GLY A 374 -12.02 -6.00 -29.16
C GLY A 374 -13.36 -5.42 -28.76
N PRO A 375 -13.82 -5.58 -27.51
CA PRO A 375 -14.89 -4.71 -27.06
C PRO A 375 -14.49 -3.31 -27.48
N VAL A 376 -15.32 -2.67 -28.31
CA VAL A 376 -15.17 -1.26 -28.64
C VAL A 376 -15.34 -0.58 -27.29
N LEU A 377 -14.21 -0.43 -26.58
CA LEU A 377 -14.11 0.42 -25.44
C LEU A 377 -14.25 1.80 -26.05
N GLU A 378 -15.49 2.30 -26.07
CA GLU A 378 -15.75 3.72 -26.13
C GLU A 378 -14.97 4.34 -24.97
N HIS A 379 -13.71 4.68 -25.23
CA HIS A 379 -12.99 5.64 -24.43
C HIS A 379 -13.74 6.96 -24.59
N GLY A 380 -14.75 7.15 -23.74
CA GLY A 380 -15.29 8.45 -23.44
C GLY A 380 -14.12 9.32 -22.99
N ALA A 381 -13.64 10.16 -23.92
CA ALA A 381 -12.69 11.20 -23.66
C ALA A 381 -13.30 12.15 -22.64
N HIS A 382 -13.03 11.91 -21.35
CA HIS A 382 -13.19 12.95 -20.35
C HIS A 382 -12.02 13.92 -20.52
N SER A 383 -12.25 14.92 -21.38
CA SER A 383 -11.54 16.19 -21.35
C SER A 383 -11.82 16.89 -20.02
N GLY A 384 -11.08 16.52 -18.98
CA GLY A 384 -11.01 17.26 -17.72
C GLY A 384 -10.07 18.44 -17.87
N GLY A 385 -10.58 19.54 -18.40
CA GLY A 385 -9.94 20.84 -18.29
C GLY A 385 -9.95 21.33 -16.84
N GLY A 386 -8.77 21.69 -16.34
CA GLY A 386 -8.53 22.48 -15.13
C GLY A 386 -7.03 22.76 -15.11
N GLY A 387 -6.55 23.95 -15.45
CA GLY A 387 -6.91 25.21 -14.80
C GLY A 387 -5.86 25.44 -13.72
N ARG A 388 -4.94 26.37 -14.00
CA ARG A 388 -3.76 26.75 -13.21
C ARG A 388 -4.04 26.98 -11.73
#